data_AF-A0AAJ2F7X3-F1
#
_entry.id   AF-A0AAJ2F7X3-F1
#
_cell.length_a   1.000
_cell.length_b   1.000
_cell.length_c   1.000
_cell.angle_alpha   90.00
_cell.angle_beta   90.00
_cell.angle_gamma   90.00
#
_symmetry.space_group_name_H-M   'P 1'
#
loop_
_entity.id
_entity.type
_entity.pdbx_description
1 polymer ?
#
loop_
_entity_poly.entity_id
_entity_poly.type
_entity_poly.pdbx_seq_one_letter_code
_entity_poly.pdbx_strand_id
1 'polypeptide(L)'
;MPSRIFLLVNVLMALSYAVIGLLLILNPQSTFAQMMLPSSWYAYALGALLVIYGIFRAWRVYTKLKDEDDDDKEEYSYYDEKK
;
A
#
# COMPACT_ATOMS: atom_id res chain seq x y z
N MET A 1 13.09 -14.78 0.53
CA MET A 1 12.22 -14.58 -0.64
C MET A 1 10.76 -14.45 -0.22
N PRO A 2 10.19 -13.23 -0.17
CA PRO A 2 8.75 -13.09 -0.14
C PRO A 2 8.19 -13.73 -1.40
N SER A 3 7.28 -14.68 -1.24
CA SER A 3 6.64 -15.30 -2.40
C SER A 3 5.96 -14.20 -3.23
N ARG A 4 6.09 -14.23 -4.56
CA ARG A 4 5.50 -13.22 -5.46
C ARG A 4 4.02 -12.94 -5.15
N ILE A 5 3.33 -13.96 -4.64
CA ILE A 5 1.96 -13.91 -4.12
C ILE A 5 1.81 -12.90 -2.97
N PHE A 6 2.71 -12.92 -1.97
CA PHE A 6 2.67 -12.00 -0.83
C PHE A 6 2.85 -10.54 -1.25
N LEU A 7 3.72 -10.31 -2.23
CA LEU A 7 3.95 -9.02 -2.85
C LEU A 7 2.69 -8.52 -3.56
N LEU A 8 2.09 -9.37 -4.40
CA LEU A 8 0.85 -9.10 -5.13
C LEU A 8 -0.29 -8.76 -4.18
N VAL A 9 -0.48 -9.54 -3.11
CA VAL A 9 -1.52 -9.28 -2.09
C VAL A 9 -1.29 -7.94 -1.39
N ASN A 10 -0.03 -7.60 -1.07
CA ASN A 10 0.26 -6.31 -0.43
C ASN A 10 0.00 -5.12 -1.35
N VAL A 11 0.36 -5.22 -2.62
CA VAL A 11 0.05 -4.18 -3.62
C VAL A 11 -1.45 -4.07 -3.81
N LEU A 12 -2.15 -5.20 -3.98
CA LEU A 12 -3.61 -5.25 -4.14
C LEU A 12 -4.33 -4.62 -2.93
N MET A 13 -3.84 -4.90 -1.72
CA MET A 13 -4.35 -4.28 -0.50
C MET A 13 -4.09 -2.78 -0.46
N ALA A 14 -2.88 -2.32 -0.77
CA ALA A 14 -2.61 -0.88 -0.83
C ALA A 14 -3.54 -0.17 -1.83
N LEU A 15 -3.78 -0.80 -2.98
CA LEU A 15 -4.73 -0.34 -4.00
C LEU A 15 -6.16 -0.31 -3.49
N SER A 16 -6.61 -1.34 -2.76
CA SER A 16 -7.96 -1.38 -2.21
C SER A 16 -8.19 -0.27 -1.17
N TYR A 17 -7.23 -0.02 -0.27
CA TYR A 17 -7.33 1.09 0.69
C TYR A 17 -7.38 2.44 -0.02
N ALA A 18 -6.55 2.65 -1.05
CA ALA A 18 -6.55 3.89 -1.83
C ALA A 18 -7.88 4.10 -2.58
N VAL A 19 -8.42 3.06 -3.24
CA VAL A 19 -9.68 3.14 -3.98
C VAL A 19 -10.87 3.37 -3.05
N ILE A 20 -10.94 2.66 -1.92
CA ILE A 20 -12.02 2.84 -0.94
C ILE A 20 -11.95 4.26 -0.35
N GLY A 21 -10.76 4.73 0.01
CA GLY A 21 -10.55 6.10 0.49
C GLY A 21 -10.96 7.16 -0.52
N LEU A 22 -10.60 6.97 -1.80
CA LEU A 22 -10.97 7.86 -2.90
C LEU A 22 -12.50 7.88 -3.12
N LEU A 23 -13.16 6.71 -3.08
CA LEU A 23 -14.61 6.60 -3.22
C LEU A 23 -15.35 7.28 -2.08
N LEU A 24 -14.84 7.19 -0.85
CA LEU A 24 -15.37 7.91 0.32
C LEU A 24 -15.29 9.44 0.15
N ILE A 25 -14.20 9.94 -0.45
CA ILE A 25 -14.02 11.38 -0.71
C ILE A 25 -14.88 11.86 -1.88
N LEU A 26 -14.96 11.09 -2.97
CA LEU A 26 -15.69 11.48 -4.17
C LEU A 26 -17.21 11.32 -4.02
N ASN A 27 -17.66 10.33 -3.26
CA ASN A 27 -19.08 10.02 -3.06
C ASN A 27 -19.44 9.95 -1.56
N PRO A 28 -19.28 11.05 -0.81
CA PRO A 28 -19.52 11.08 0.64
C PRO A 28 -21.00 10.90 1.01
N GLN A 29 -21.91 11.12 0.06
CA GLN A 29 -23.37 10.92 0.22
C GLN A 29 -23.86 9.58 -0.32
N SER A 30 -22.96 8.70 -0.77
CA SER A 30 -23.37 7.36 -1.19
C SER A 30 -24.01 6.60 -0.03
N THR A 31 -24.98 5.74 -0.34
CA THR A 31 -25.66 4.88 0.64
C THR A 31 -24.65 4.07 1.45
N PHE A 32 -23.55 3.66 0.83
CA PHE A 32 -22.46 2.96 1.52
C PHE A 32 -21.74 3.86 2.55
N ALA A 33 -21.36 5.09 2.16
CA ALA A 33 -20.68 6.02 3.06
C ALA A 33 -21.59 6.45 4.23
N GLN A 34 -22.87 6.70 3.98
CA GLN A 34 -23.84 7.05 5.02
C GLN A 34 -24.24 5.87 5.91
N MET A 35 -24.18 4.63 5.40
CA MET A 35 -24.41 3.43 6.19
C MET A 35 -23.22 3.11 7.10
N MET A 36 -21.99 3.34 6.63
CA MET A 36 -20.79 3.15 7.45
C MET A 36 -20.53 4.30 8.42
N LEU A 37 -20.89 5.54 8.06
CA LEU A 37 -20.50 6.72 8.82
C LEU A 37 -21.70 7.67 9.01
N PRO A 38 -21.96 8.12 10.25
CA PRO A 38 -23.13 8.91 10.59
C PRO A 38 -23.08 10.35 10.06
N SER A 39 -21.92 10.84 9.61
CA SER A 39 -21.77 12.19 9.03
C SER A 39 -20.71 12.22 7.94
N SER A 40 -20.95 13.06 6.93
CA SER A 40 -20.06 13.30 5.78
C SER A 40 -18.67 13.80 6.20
N TRP A 41 -18.57 14.50 7.32
CA TRP A 41 -17.28 14.91 7.88
C TRP A 41 -16.38 13.71 8.19
N TYR A 42 -16.95 12.65 8.77
CA TYR A 42 -16.19 11.43 9.05
C TYR A 42 -15.79 10.70 7.78
N ALA A 43 -16.61 10.75 6.72
CA ALA A 43 -16.27 10.14 5.44
C ALA A 43 -15.03 10.78 4.81
N TYR A 44 -14.92 12.11 4.86
CA TYR A 44 -13.71 12.80 4.42
C TYR A 44 -12.49 12.49 5.29
N ALA A 45 -12.66 12.48 6.62
CA ALA A 45 -11.56 12.17 7.54
C ALA A 45 -11.03 10.74 7.34
N LEU A 46 -11.93 9.75 7.24
CA LEU A 46 -11.55 8.36 6.98
C LEU A 46 -10.99 8.19 5.57
N GLY A 47 -11.59 8.82 4.57
CA GLY A 47 -11.09 8.79 3.20
C GLY A 47 -9.67 9.32 3.10
N ALA A 48 -9.39 10.49 3.70
CA ALA A 48 -8.05 11.06 3.75
C ALA A 48 -7.06 10.15 4.49
N LEU A 49 -7.46 9.60 5.64
CA LEU A 49 -6.64 8.70 6.44
C LEU A 49 -6.31 7.41 5.68
N LEU A 50 -7.27 6.85 4.94
CA LEU A 50 -7.10 5.68 4.09
C LEU A 50 -6.12 5.94 2.94
N VAL A 51 -6.21 7.11 2.29
CA VAL A 51 -5.28 7.51 1.24
C VAL A 51 -3.85 7.66 1.80
N ILE A 52 -3.69 8.37 2.92
CA ILE A 52 -2.38 8.55 3.57
C ILE A 52 -1.79 7.21 3.97
N TYR A 53 -2.59 6.34 4.59
CA TYR A 53 -2.15 5.00 5.01
C TYR A 53 -1.81 4.11 3.81
N GLY A 54 -2.58 4.18 2.72
CA GLY A 54 -2.31 3.48 1.46
C GLY A 54 -0.95 3.87 0.88
N ILE A 55 -0.64 5.17 0.85
CA ILE A 55 0.67 5.69 0.42
C ILE A 55 1.79 5.19 1.33
N PHE A 56 1.64 5.30 2.65
CA PHE A 56 2.64 4.83 3.61
C PHE A 56 2.91 3.32 3.44
N ARG A 57 1.87 2.53 3.21
CA ARG A 57 1.98 1.09 2.99
C ARG A 57 2.69 0.77 1.68
N ALA A 58 2.38 1.48 0.59
CA ALA A 58 3.07 1.33 -0.69
C ALA A 58 4.56 1.67 -0.55
N TRP A 59 4.88 2.77 0.15
CA TRP A 59 6.26 3.17 0.43
C TRP A 59 7.02 2.10 1.22
N ARG A 60 6.41 1.52 2.26
CA ARG A 60 7.02 0.44 3.06
C ARG A 60 7.31 -0.83 2.24
N VAL A 61 6.43 -1.17 1.30
CA VAL A 61 6.66 -2.31 0.40
C VAL A 61 7.82 -1.98 -0.55
N TYR A 62 7.83 -0.78 -1.11
CA TYR A 62 8.90 -0.33 -2.01
C TYR A 62 10.28 -0.33 -1.34
N THR A 63 10.40 0.18 -0.11
CA THR A 63 11.69 0.16 0.62
C THR A 63 12.16 -1.27 0.87
N LYS A 64 11.25 -2.19 1.22
CA LYS A 64 11.60 -3.58 1.49
C LYS A 64 12.10 -4.31 0.26
N LEU A 65 11.56 -4.01 -0.93
CA LEU A 65 12.05 -4.56 -2.19
C LEU A 65 13.41 -3.98 -2.57
N LYS A 66 13.62 -2.70 -2.30
CA LYS A 66 14.89 -2.05 -2.60
C LYS A 66 16.04 -2.65 -1.79
N ASP A 67 15.79 -2.92 -0.50
CA ASP A 67 16.78 -3.54 0.37
C ASP A 67 17.06 -5.00 -0.03
N GLU A 68 16.05 -5.78 -0.46
CA GLU A 68 16.24 -7.14 -0.99
C GLU A 68 17.07 -7.15 -2.29
N ASP A 69 16.85 -6.19 -3.21
CA ASP A 69 17.62 -6.09 -4.45
C ASP A 69 19.09 -5.66 -4.23
N ASP A 70 19.40 -4.92 -3.16
CA ASP A 70 20.77 -4.50 -2.83
C ASP A 70 21.53 -5.63 -2.11
N ASP A 71 20.90 -6.35 -1.16
CA ASP A 71 21.49 -7.53 -0.51
C ASP A 71 21.82 -8.64 -1.52
N ASP A 72 20.92 -8.92 -2.46
CA ASP A 72 21.14 -9.93 -3.50
C ASP A 72 22.36 -9.57 -4.38
N LYS A 73 22.54 -8.29 -4.73
CA LYS A 73 23.67 -7.83 -5.57
C LYS A 73 25.02 -7.89 -4.85
N GLU A 74 25.07 -7.55 -3.56
CA GLU A 74 26.30 -7.68 -2.77
C GLU A 74 26.72 -9.15 -2.66
N GLU A 75 25.77 -10.07 -2.48
CA GLU A 75 26.07 -11.50 -2.43
C GLU A 75 26.64 -12.02 -3.76
N TYR A 76 26.05 -11.67 -4.92
CA TYR A 76 26.59 -12.08 -6.23
C TYR A 76 27.98 -11.51 -6.52
N SER A 77 28.26 -10.26 -6.14
CA SER A 77 29.57 -9.62 -6.35
C SER A 77 30.69 -10.32 -5.55
N TYR A 78 30.38 -10.80 -4.35
CA TYR A 78 31.36 -11.47 -3.48
C TYR A 78 31.84 -12.83 -4.03
N TYR A 79 31.01 -13.52 -4.80
CA TYR A 79 31.37 -14.79 -5.44
C TYR A 79 32.13 -14.64 -6.75
N ASP A 80 31.96 -13.51 -7.46
CA ASP A 80 32.65 -13.24 -8.72
C ASP A 80 34.12 -12.83 -8.48
N GLU A 81 34.40 -12.07 -7.40
CA GLU A 81 35.77 -11.68 -7.03
C GLU A 81 36.65 -12.82 -6.48
N LYS A 82 36.06 -14.00 -6.17
CA LYS A 82 36.80 -15.17 -5.66
C LYS A 82 37.12 -16.24 -6.71
N LYS A 83 36.88 -15.96 -7.99
CA LYS A 83 37.28 -16.81 -9.12
C LYS A 83 38.55 -16.30 -9.79
#